data_AF-A0A8J2LQE3-F1
#
_entry.id   AF-A0A8J2LQE3-F1
#
_cell.length_a   1.000
_cell.length_b   1.000
_cell.length_c   1.000
_cell.angle_alpha   90.00
_cell.angle_beta   90.00
_cell.angle_gamma   90.00
#
_symmetry.space_group_name_H-M   'P 1'
#
loop_
_entity.id
_entity.type
_entity.pdbx_description
1 polymer ?
#
loop_
_entity_poly.entity_id
_entity_poly.type
_entity_poly.pdbx_seq_one_letter_code
_entity_poly.pdbx_strand_id
1 'polypeptide(L)'
;MNDRKYLLRKGQPSSQSNDANIFSSSSQCSLTFKKNSFDPEKPVHVAQNSLFSGNSGWKDYRGLFNLAVLLLFVSNGRLALENLMKYGVLISPTSWIYFILTDPWWKWPNLALVIMSNISIFIVFVVEKLIAWKWLSSQSAFAFYLCIFSLHIFLPAAVTWILQSYPLYSLFSLSVYVILFLKLTSYAHTNYWYRCMNTKNRNLKKKAQLTYPHNLTLQNLYYFIFAPTLCYELQFPRTNGRRKSFIVKRTAEFGCLTLIIIALCQQWIAPLLRNSVEPFTTMNFSLCIERVLKLAVPNHIIWLISFYTTFHSLLNLIAELMEFADRQFYLDFWNAETLALFWKTWNIPVHRWALRHIYRPMVFNGFSKMNAACAVFFVSAFFHEYLVSVPLHMFRFWAYLCMMAQIPLSIFTEKVLKGGRLGNIVMWLSLILGQPLAILMYVHDWYVAQYPHSSNYVNTTTQF
;
A
#
# COMPACT_ATOMS: atom_id res chain seq x y z
N MET A 1 -35.43 -9.67 24.71
CA MET A 1 -35.26 -11.04 25.25
C MET A 1 -33.88 -11.51 24.78
N ASN A 2 -32.84 -11.24 25.58
CA ASN A 2 -32.21 -12.17 26.54
C ASN A 2 -31.48 -13.32 25.79
N ASP A 3 -30.20 -13.62 25.96
CA ASP A 3 -29.29 -13.37 27.07
C ASP A 3 -27.81 -13.37 26.61
N ARG A 4 -27.00 -12.49 27.21
CA ARG A 4 -25.54 -12.62 27.26
C ARG A 4 -25.17 -13.51 28.45
N LYS A 5 -24.38 -14.57 28.21
CA LYS A 5 -23.53 -15.18 29.25
C LYS A 5 -22.14 -15.46 28.66
N TYR A 6 -21.19 -14.60 28.96
CA TYR A 6 -19.77 -14.90 28.83
C TYR A 6 -19.30 -15.58 30.13
N LEU A 7 -18.95 -16.86 30.03
CA LEU A 7 -18.29 -17.63 31.08
C LEU A 7 -16.79 -17.30 31.08
N LEU A 8 -16.32 -16.65 32.14
CA LEU A 8 -14.90 -16.52 32.45
C LEU A 8 -14.40 -17.82 33.10
N ARG A 9 -13.38 -18.41 32.49
CA ARG A 9 -12.68 -19.64 32.90
C ARG A 9 -11.77 -19.31 34.10
N LYS A 10 -12.05 -19.89 35.27
CA LYS A 10 -11.19 -19.82 36.47
C LYS A 10 -9.86 -20.55 36.20
N GLY A 11 -8.73 -19.87 36.39
CA GLY A 11 -7.43 -20.49 36.61
C GLY A 11 -7.22 -20.74 38.11
N GLN A 12 -6.70 -21.92 38.45
CA GLN A 12 -6.35 -22.33 39.83
C GLN A 12 -5.12 -21.56 40.34
N PRO A 13 -5.06 -21.19 41.64
CA PRO A 13 -3.79 -20.85 42.29
C PRO A 13 -3.18 -22.07 43.00
N SER A 14 -1.86 -22.15 42.92
CA SER A 14 -0.98 -23.12 43.57
C SER A 14 -0.94 -22.92 45.10
N SER A 15 -0.94 -24.04 45.81
CA SER A 15 -0.82 -24.21 47.26
C SER A 15 0.58 -23.95 47.82
N GLN A 16 0.67 -23.27 48.98
CA GLN A 16 1.64 -23.48 50.10
C GLN A 16 1.36 -22.40 51.19
N SER A 17 0.79 -22.75 52.36
CA SER A 17 1.43 -23.00 53.69
C SER A 17 2.07 -21.73 54.30
N ASN A 18 1.86 -21.26 55.54
CA ASN A 18 1.40 -21.84 56.81
C ASN A 18 0.93 -20.76 57.80
N ASP A 19 0.19 -21.24 58.81
CA ASP A 19 -0.29 -20.72 60.10
C ASP A 19 0.44 -19.57 60.82
N ALA A 20 -0.35 -18.71 61.51
CA ALA A 20 -0.13 -18.32 62.92
C ALA A 20 -1.30 -17.49 63.52
N ASN A 21 -2.05 -18.13 64.42
CA ASN A 21 -2.63 -17.69 65.70
C ASN A 21 -3.27 -16.29 65.91
N ILE A 22 -4.59 -16.34 66.18
CA ILE A 22 -5.30 -15.93 67.42
C ILE A 22 -4.85 -14.63 68.12
N PHE A 23 -5.73 -13.62 68.12
CA PHE A 23 -6.04 -12.79 69.30
C PHE A 23 -7.50 -12.30 69.25
N SER A 24 -8.02 -12.04 70.44
CA SER A 24 -9.42 -12.07 70.89
C SER A 24 -10.18 -10.74 70.85
N SER A 25 -11.50 -10.89 71.05
CA SER A 25 -12.46 -10.01 71.76
C SER A 25 -13.05 -8.74 71.09
N SER A 26 -14.33 -8.92 70.70
CA SER A 26 -15.51 -8.09 71.01
C SER A 26 -15.52 -6.58 70.73
N SER A 27 -16.26 -6.23 69.68
CA SER A 27 -17.35 -5.23 69.77
C SER A 27 -18.35 -5.49 68.65
N GLN A 28 -19.55 -5.96 69.00
CA GLN A 28 -20.67 -6.07 68.06
C GLN A 28 -21.09 -4.67 67.62
N CYS A 29 -20.77 -4.30 66.38
CA CYS A 29 -21.48 -3.24 65.67
C CYS A 29 -22.62 -3.91 64.89
N SER A 30 -23.80 -3.99 65.50
CA SER A 30 -25.01 -4.51 64.88
C SER A 30 -25.62 -3.48 63.91
N LEU A 31 -24.99 -3.31 62.75
CA LEU A 31 -25.65 -2.67 61.60
C LEU A 31 -26.45 -3.73 60.84
N THR A 32 -27.72 -3.89 61.20
CA THR A 32 -28.70 -4.63 60.39
C THR A 32 -28.95 -3.89 59.07
N PHE A 33 -28.08 -4.09 58.09
CA PHE A 33 -28.33 -3.73 56.70
C PHE A 33 -29.39 -4.67 56.12
N LYS A 34 -30.52 -4.09 55.69
CA LYS A 34 -31.55 -4.79 54.92
C LYS A 34 -30.90 -5.53 53.74
N LYS A 35 -31.38 -6.75 53.51
CA LYS A 35 -30.98 -7.74 52.51
C LYS A 35 -31.18 -7.23 51.06
N ASN A 36 -30.32 -6.30 50.67
CA ASN A 36 -29.86 -5.89 49.33
C ASN A 36 -28.57 -5.07 49.56
N SER A 37 -27.75 -5.56 50.49
CA SER A 37 -26.74 -4.83 51.23
C SER A 37 -25.47 -4.68 50.40
N PHE A 38 -25.15 -3.44 50.04
CA PHE A 38 -23.81 -3.00 49.73
C PHE A 38 -22.84 -3.61 50.75
N ASP A 39 -22.00 -4.54 50.30
CA ASP A 39 -21.02 -5.24 51.12
C ASP A 39 -19.73 -4.40 51.11
N PRO A 40 -19.45 -3.62 52.17
CA PRO A 40 -18.29 -2.74 52.21
C PRO A 40 -16.97 -3.51 52.24
N GLU A 41 -17.00 -4.80 52.59
CA GLU A 41 -15.83 -5.67 52.65
C GLU A 41 -15.55 -6.38 51.32
N LYS A 42 -16.46 -6.27 50.34
CA LYS A 42 -16.24 -6.85 49.02
C LYS A 42 -15.04 -6.16 48.35
N PRO A 43 -13.95 -6.89 48.07
CA PRO A 43 -12.75 -6.29 47.50
C PRO A 43 -13.08 -5.73 46.11
N VAL A 44 -12.96 -4.40 45.97
CA VAL A 44 -13.15 -3.69 44.69
C VAL A 44 -11.91 -3.83 43.80
N HIS A 45 -10.75 -4.02 44.42
CA HIS A 45 -9.48 -4.15 43.72
C HIS A 45 -9.22 -5.60 43.34
N VAL A 46 -8.94 -5.81 42.06
CA VAL A 46 -8.53 -7.10 41.48
C VAL A 46 -7.18 -6.87 40.80
N ALA A 47 -6.30 -7.85 40.89
CA ALA A 47 -5.05 -7.84 40.12
C ALA A 47 -5.37 -7.82 38.62
N GLN A 48 -5.14 -6.68 37.98
CA GLN A 48 -5.42 -6.45 36.57
C GLN A 48 -4.34 -5.55 35.97
N ASN A 49 -3.98 -5.82 34.73
CA ASN A 49 -3.04 -4.99 33.98
C ASN A 49 -3.75 -3.73 33.47
N SER A 50 -3.02 -2.62 33.37
CA SER A 50 -3.52 -1.43 32.68
C SER A 50 -3.75 -1.73 31.20
N LEU A 51 -4.75 -1.10 30.58
CA LEU A 51 -5.15 -1.42 29.19
C LEU A 51 -4.01 -1.23 28.17
N PHE A 52 -3.15 -0.23 28.35
CA PHE A 52 -1.99 0.01 27.48
C PHE A 52 -0.73 -0.77 27.87
N SER A 53 -0.77 -1.56 28.94
CA SER A 53 0.33 -2.47 29.25
C SER A 53 0.43 -3.56 28.16
N GLY A 54 1.64 -3.89 27.71
CA GLY A 54 1.85 -4.89 26.66
C GLY A 54 1.23 -6.27 26.97
N ASN A 55 1.08 -6.60 28.25
CA ASN A 55 0.52 -7.86 28.73
C ASN A 55 -1.02 -7.83 28.94
N SER A 56 -1.69 -6.72 28.62
CA SER A 56 -3.14 -6.57 28.81
C SER A 56 -3.96 -7.38 27.81
N GLY A 57 -3.38 -7.69 26.63
CA GLY A 57 -4.08 -8.33 25.52
C GLY A 57 -5.18 -7.48 24.87
N TRP A 58 -5.34 -6.22 25.29
CA TRP A 58 -6.37 -5.30 24.77
C TRP A 58 -6.00 -4.76 23.38
N LYS A 59 -6.97 -4.79 22.45
CA LYS A 59 -6.75 -4.50 21.01
C LYS A 59 -7.77 -3.55 20.37
N ASP A 60 -8.71 -2.98 21.12
CA ASP A 60 -9.82 -2.22 20.55
C ASP A 60 -9.56 -0.70 20.50
N TYR A 61 -8.87 -0.23 19.46
CA TYR A 61 -8.48 1.18 19.30
C TYR A 61 -9.47 2.05 18.50
N ARG A 62 -10.73 1.62 18.32
CA ARG A 62 -11.72 2.34 17.49
C ARG A 62 -11.93 3.79 17.90
N GLY A 63 -11.95 4.07 19.20
CA GLY A 63 -12.11 5.44 19.71
C GLY A 63 -10.96 6.36 19.30
N LEU A 64 -9.72 5.89 19.38
CA LEU A 64 -8.55 6.65 18.93
C LEU A 64 -8.53 6.85 17.42
N PHE A 65 -8.98 5.86 16.66
CA PHE A 65 -9.15 6.01 15.21
C PHE A 65 -10.16 7.10 14.86
N ASN A 66 -11.32 7.11 15.53
CA ASN A 66 -12.33 8.16 15.33
C ASN A 66 -11.79 9.55 15.72
N LEU A 67 -11.02 9.64 16.81
CA LEU A 67 -10.36 10.88 17.22
C LEU A 67 -9.35 11.36 16.17
N ALA A 68 -8.54 10.47 15.61
CA ALA A 68 -7.57 10.83 14.56
C ALA A 68 -8.27 11.39 13.31
N VAL A 69 -9.38 10.76 12.89
CA VAL A 69 -10.21 11.27 11.78
C VAL A 69 -10.77 12.65 12.13
N LEU A 70 -11.33 12.82 13.33
CA LEU A 70 -11.85 14.11 13.79
C LEU A 70 -10.79 15.20 13.78
N LEU A 71 -9.61 14.92 14.35
CA LEU A 71 -8.49 15.88 14.39
C LEU A 71 -8.07 16.28 12.97
N LEU A 72 -8.02 15.32 12.05
CA LEU A 72 -7.67 15.59 10.65
C LEU A 72 -8.70 16.51 9.98
N PHE A 73 -9.99 16.32 10.21
CA PHE A 73 -11.03 17.21 9.70
C PHE A 73 -11.06 18.58 10.40
N VAL A 74 -10.87 18.64 11.72
CA VAL A 74 -10.92 19.91 12.47
C VAL A 74 -9.70 20.78 12.16
N SER A 75 -8.50 20.19 12.16
CA SER A 75 -7.25 20.92 11.89
C SER A 75 -7.16 21.45 10.45
N ASN A 76 -7.68 20.70 9.47
CA ASN A 76 -7.65 21.10 8.06
C ASN A 76 -8.96 21.72 7.58
N GLY A 77 -10.03 21.65 8.38
CA GLY A 77 -11.36 22.12 8.01
C GLY A 77 -11.41 23.63 7.86
N ARG A 78 -10.71 24.36 8.74
CA ARG A 78 -10.53 25.81 8.62
C ARG A 78 -9.94 26.17 7.26
N LEU A 79 -8.89 25.46 6.88
CA LEU A 79 -8.15 25.71 5.65
C LEU A 79 -8.97 25.36 4.40
N ALA A 80 -9.65 24.22 4.41
CA ALA A 80 -10.56 23.83 3.35
C ALA A 80 -11.68 24.89 3.18
N LEU A 81 -12.19 25.42 4.29
CA LEU A 81 -13.20 26.47 4.29
C LEU A 81 -12.64 27.81 3.77
N GLU A 82 -11.46 28.23 4.21
CA GLU A 82 -10.79 29.44 3.70
C GLU A 82 -10.54 29.35 2.19
N ASN A 83 -10.08 28.20 1.69
CA ASN A 83 -9.92 27.98 0.24
C ASN A 83 -11.27 28.01 -0.50
N LEU A 84 -12.31 27.37 0.05
CA LEU A 84 -13.64 27.37 -0.55
C LEU A 84 -14.25 28.78 -0.56
N MET A 85 -14.03 29.58 0.49
CA MET A 85 -14.50 30.97 0.57
C MET A 85 -13.73 31.89 -0.37
N LYS A 86 -12.39 31.73 -0.45
CA LYS A 86 -11.51 32.59 -1.25
C LYS A 86 -11.60 32.30 -2.74
N TYR A 87 -11.72 31.03 -3.12
CA TYR A 87 -11.65 30.59 -4.50
C TYR A 87 -12.98 30.04 -5.05
N GLY A 88 -13.98 29.84 -4.19
CA GLY A 88 -15.24 29.20 -4.58
C GLY A 88 -15.04 27.73 -4.96
N VAL A 89 -16.08 27.13 -5.55
CA VAL A 89 -15.95 25.83 -6.22
C VAL A 89 -15.28 26.07 -7.57
N LEU A 90 -13.95 25.95 -7.59
CA LEU A 90 -13.12 26.15 -8.79
C LEU A 90 -13.37 25.11 -9.90
N ILE A 91 -14.04 24.00 -9.58
CA ILE A 91 -14.26 22.88 -10.51
C ILE A 91 -15.71 22.92 -10.97
N SER A 92 -15.96 23.45 -12.16
CA SER A 92 -17.23 23.34 -12.86
C SER A 92 -17.25 22.06 -13.73
N PRO A 93 -18.10 21.06 -13.42
CA PRO A 93 -18.17 19.82 -14.20
C PRO A 93 -18.49 20.06 -15.68
N THR A 94 -19.33 21.07 -15.97
CA THR A 94 -19.72 21.45 -17.32
C THR A 94 -18.56 22.03 -18.12
N SER A 95 -17.71 22.88 -17.51
CA SER A 95 -16.52 23.41 -18.19
C SER A 95 -15.48 22.33 -18.43
N TRP A 96 -15.33 21.36 -17.52
CA TRP A 96 -14.46 20.19 -17.74
C TRP A 96 -14.96 19.28 -18.85
N ILE A 97 -16.27 19.01 -18.92
CA ILE A 97 -16.86 18.22 -20.01
C ILE A 97 -16.70 18.94 -21.35
N TYR A 98 -16.96 20.25 -21.39
CA TYR A 98 -16.74 21.08 -22.57
C TYR A 98 -15.27 21.02 -22.99
N PHE A 99 -14.33 21.25 -22.06
CA PHE A 99 -12.89 21.20 -22.29
C PHE A 99 -12.43 19.84 -22.84
N ILE A 100 -12.86 18.72 -22.24
CA ILE A 100 -12.53 17.36 -22.69
C ILE A 100 -13.07 17.07 -24.11
N LEU A 101 -14.24 17.61 -24.45
CA LEU A 101 -14.87 17.39 -25.76
C LEU A 101 -14.28 18.27 -26.87
N THR A 102 -13.86 19.50 -26.55
CA THR A 102 -13.30 20.44 -27.53
C THR A 102 -11.81 20.26 -27.76
N ASP A 103 -11.04 19.87 -26.74
CA ASP A 103 -9.59 19.77 -26.89
C ASP A 103 -9.19 18.39 -27.46
N PRO A 104 -8.39 18.33 -28.53
CA PRO A 104 -8.01 17.05 -29.13
C PRO A 104 -7.23 16.17 -28.15
N TRP A 105 -7.59 14.88 -28.07
CA TRP A 105 -6.97 13.88 -27.20
C TRP A 105 -5.45 13.74 -27.38
N TRP A 106 -4.89 14.06 -28.55
CA TRP A 106 -3.43 14.05 -28.77
C TRP A 106 -2.68 15.14 -28.01
N LYS A 107 -3.35 16.21 -27.57
CA LYS A 107 -2.75 17.21 -26.66
C LYS A 107 -2.57 16.65 -25.24
N TRP A 108 -3.14 15.49 -24.95
CA TRP A 108 -3.13 14.83 -23.65
C TRP A 108 -2.33 13.53 -23.73
N PRO A 109 -1.00 13.60 -23.85
CA PRO A 109 -0.17 12.42 -24.12
C PRO A 109 -0.34 11.33 -23.06
N ASN A 110 -0.49 11.69 -21.79
CA ASN A 110 -0.73 10.73 -20.70
C ASN A 110 -2.11 10.04 -20.79
N LEU A 111 -3.16 10.77 -21.19
CA LEU A 111 -4.49 10.17 -21.39
C LEU A 111 -4.48 9.25 -22.62
N ALA A 112 -3.86 9.70 -23.71
CA ALA A 112 -3.66 8.90 -24.91
C ALA A 112 -2.90 7.60 -24.58
N LEU A 113 -1.82 7.66 -23.80
CA LEU A 113 -1.09 6.48 -23.32
C LEU A 113 -2.02 5.50 -22.57
N VAL A 114 -2.83 5.98 -21.63
CA VAL A 114 -3.78 5.13 -20.89
C VAL A 114 -4.81 4.48 -21.83
N ILE A 115 -5.28 5.19 -22.85
CA ILE A 115 -6.21 4.60 -23.84
C ILE A 115 -5.47 3.56 -24.69
N MET A 116 -4.25 3.86 -25.12
CA MET A 116 -3.41 2.97 -25.94
C MET A 116 -2.98 1.70 -25.21
N SER A 117 -3.01 1.66 -23.88
CA SER A 117 -2.73 0.45 -23.12
C SER A 117 -3.70 -0.71 -23.44
N ASN A 118 -4.90 -0.41 -23.96
CA ASN A 118 -5.86 -1.42 -24.42
C ASN A 118 -5.32 -2.26 -25.58
N ILE A 119 -4.40 -1.72 -26.37
CA ILE A 119 -3.74 -2.46 -27.46
C ILE A 119 -2.97 -3.65 -26.88
N SER A 120 -2.22 -3.46 -25.80
CA SER A 120 -1.49 -4.56 -25.16
C SER A 120 -2.42 -5.62 -24.58
N ILE A 121 -3.57 -5.21 -24.01
CA ILE A 121 -4.61 -6.13 -23.50
C ILE A 121 -5.14 -6.99 -24.65
N PHE A 122 -5.48 -6.36 -25.78
CA PHE A 122 -6.01 -7.05 -26.95
C PHE A 122 -4.98 -7.98 -27.60
N ILE A 123 -3.72 -7.55 -27.75
CA ILE A 123 -2.66 -8.40 -28.31
C ILE A 123 -2.47 -9.65 -27.44
N VAL A 124 -2.38 -9.51 -26.11
CA VAL A 124 -2.24 -10.66 -25.20
C VAL A 124 -3.45 -11.61 -25.32
N PHE A 125 -4.66 -11.07 -25.47
CA PHE A 125 -5.86 -11.87 -25.70
C PHE A 125 -5.77 -12.69 -26.99
N VAL A 126 -5.37 -12.06 -28.10
CA VAL A 126 -5.21 -12.71 -29.40
C VAL A 126 -4.13 -13.79 -29.34
N VAL A 127 -2.98 -13.50 -28.71
CA VAL A 127 -1.91 -14.49 -28.53
C VAL A 127 -2.41 -15.71 -27.76
N GLU A 128 -3.11 -15.55 -26.63
CA GLU A 128 -3.69 -16.70 -25.91
C GLU A 128 -4.72 -17.48 -26.76
N LYS A 129 -5.51 -16.80 -27.59
CA LYS A 129 -6.44 -17.47 -28.51
C LYS A 129 -5.73 -18.28 -29.58
N LEU A 130 -4.67 -17.74 -30.18
CA LEU A 130 -3.85 -18.43 -31.18
C LEU A 130 -3.18 -19.67 -30.58
N ILE A 131 -2.70 -19.58 -29.34
CA ILE A 131 -2.15 -20.74 -28.62
C ILE A 131 -3.25 -21.77 -28.34
N ALA A 132 -4.45 -21.34 -27.94
CA ALA A 132 -5.59 -22.22 -27.70
C ALA A 132 -6.04 -22.96 -28.98
N TRP A 133 -5.97 -22.30 -30.13
CA TRP A 133 -6.22 -22.89 -31.45
C TRP A 133 -5.05 -23.73 -31.98
N LYS A 134 -3.96 -23.86 -31.22
CA LYS A 134 -2.73 -24.59 -31.58
C LYS A 134 -2.00 -24.05 -32.82
N TRP A 135 -2.25 -22.78 -33.19
CA TRP A 135 -1.51 -22.11 -34.26
C TRP A 135 -0.11 -21.68 -33.81
N LEU A 136 0.08 -21.48 -32.50
CA LEU A 136 1.32 -21.01 -31.91
C LEU A 136 1.93 -22.06 -30.98
N SER A 137 3.23 -22.33 -31.12
CA SER A 137 3.97 -23.23 -30.23
C SER A 137 4.24 -22.56 -28.88
N SER A 138 4.51 -23.35 -27.82
CA SER A 138 4.78 -22.77 -26.49
C SER A 138 6.08 -21.96 -26.43
N GLN A 139 7.09 -22.33 -27.23
CA GLN A 139 8.37 -21.60 -27.29
C GLN A 139 8.22 -20.26 -28.03
N SER A 140 7.52 -20.25 -29.17
CA SER A 140 7.23 -19.00 -29.89
C SER A 140 6.34 -18.08 -29.06
N ALA A 141 5.33 -18.62 -28.37
CA ALA A 141 4.50 -17.87 -27.42
C ALA A 141 5.33 -17.16 -26.34
N PHE A 142 6.35 -17.82 -25.79
CA PHE A 142 7.24 -17.21 -24.80
C PHE A 142 8.01 -16.02 -25.38
N ALA A 143 8.56 -16.15 -26.58
CA ALA A 143 9.24 -15.05 -27.28
C ALA A 143 8.29 -13.87 -27.56
N PHE A 144 7.05 -14.14 -27.99
CA PHE A 144 6.03 -13.12 -28.18
C PHE A 144 5.70 -12.39 -26.88
N TYR A 145 5.47 -13.11 -25.77
CA TYR A 145 5.20 -12.48 -24.48
C TYR A 145 6.37 -11.63 -23.99
N LEU A 146 7.60 -12.11 -24.15
CA LEU A 146 8.80 -11.35 -23.78
C LEU A 146 8.87 -10.02 -24.55
N CYS A 147 8.63 -10.06 -25.86
CA CYS A 147 8.62 -8.87 -26.71
C CYS A 147 7.48 -7.90 -26.32
N ILE A 148 6.24 -8.39 -26.20
CA ILE A 148 5.07 -7.57 -25.89
C ILE A 148 5.21 -6.91 -24.51
N PHE A 149 5.64 -7.65 -23.50
CA PHE A 149 5.78 -7.12 -22.15
C PHE A 149 6.94 -6.14 -22.02
N SER A 150 8.05 -6.38 -22.74
CA SER A 150 9.16 -5.41 -22.82
C SER A 150 8.71 -4.12 -23.48
N LEU A 151 8.01 -4.21 -24.62
CA LEU A 151 7.45 -3.05 -25.31
C LEU A 151 6.41 -2.31 -24.46
N HIS A 152 5.57 -3.04 -23.72
CA HIS A 152 4.54 -2.46 -22.86
C HIS A 152 5.11 -1.57 -21.75
N ILE A 153 6.29 -1.90 -21.19
CA ILE A 153 6.94 -1.07 -20.17
C ILE A 153 7.83 0.01 -20.80
N PHE A 154 8.54 -0.32 -21.88
CA PHE A 154 9.50 0.61 -22.50
C PHE A 154 8.82 1.76 -23.26
N LEU A 155 7.79 1.47 -24.06
CA LEU A 155 7.12 2.47 -24.91
C LEU A 155 6.54 3.65 -24.11
N PRO A 156 5.72 3.46 -23.06
CA PRO A 156 5.18 4.59 -22.31
C PRO A 156 6.26 5.39 -21.59
N ALA A 157 7.37 4.75 -21.18
CA ALA A 157 8.51 5.45 -20.60
C ALA A 157 9.24 6.32 -21.62
N ALA A 158 9.49 5.80 -22.82
CA ALA A 158 10.10 6.55 -23.92
C ALA A 158 9.21 7.73 -24.35
N VAL A 159 7.90 7.52 -24.50
CA VAL A 159 6.95 8.59 -24.85
C VAL A 159 6.91 9.67 -23.77
N THR A 160 6.85 9.27 -22.49
CA THR A 160 6.89 10.22 -21.36
C THR A 160 8.19 11.02 -21.37
N TRP A 161 9.32 10.35 -21.64
CA TRP A 161 10.63 10.98 -21.71
C TRP A 161 10.72 12.03 -22.83
N ILE A 162 10.26 11.67 -24.03
CA ILE A 162 10.32 12.53 -25.22
C ILE A 162 9.37 13.73 -25.09
N LEU A 163 8.14 13.49 -24.61
CA LEU A 163 7.11 14.52 -24.55
C LEU A 163 7.19 15.40 -23.29
N GLN A 164 8.14 15.14 -22.38
CA GLN A 164 8.37 15.90 -21.14
C GLN A 164 7.08 16.31 -20.43
N SER A 165 6.20 15.33 -20.25
CA SER A 165 4.89 15.56 -19.64
C SER A 165 5.00 15.85 -18.14
N TYR A 166 3.99 16.52 -17.57
CA TYR A 166 4.00 16.84 -16.14
C TYR A 166 4.17 15.58 -15.26
N PRO A 167 5.09 15.58 -14.28
CA PRO A 167 5.46 14.39 -13.52
C PRO A 167 4.29 13.67 -12.84
N LEU A 168 3.30 14.41 -12.32
CA LEU A 168 2.15 13.81 -11.63
C LEU A 168 1.25 12.99 -12.57
N TYR A 169 0.97 13.53 -13.77
CA TYR A 169 0.14 12.83 -14.76
C TYR A 169 0.90 11.63 -15.36
N SER A 170 2.21 11.78 -15.52
CA SER A 170 3.09 10.70 -15.97
C SER A 170 3.21 9.59 -14.93
N LEU A 171 3.33 9.91 -13.64
CA LEU A 171 3.30 8.91 -12.56
C LEU A 171 1.99 8.09 -12.62
N PHE A 172 0.84 8.75 -12.82
CA PHE A 172 -0.44 8.07 -12.92
C PHE A 172 -0.52 7.16 -14.16
N SER A 173 -0.16 7.65 -15.34
CA SER A 173 -0.20 6.86 -16.58
C SER A 173 0.74 5.65 -16.50
N LEU A 174 1.98 5.85 -16.05
CA LEU A 174 2.95 4.76 -15.85
C LEU A 174 2.50 3.75 -14.79
N SER A 175 1.85 4.19 -13.71
CA SER A 175 1.28 3.27 -12.71
C SER A 175 0.22 2.35 -13.31
N VAL A 176 -0.61 2.85 -14.24
CA VAL A 176 -1.58 2.00 -14.97
C VAL A 176 -0.84 0.94 -15.80
N TYR A 177 0.22 1.31 -16.51
CA TYR A 177 1.03 0.37 -17.28
C TYR A 177 1.72 -0.69 -16.40
N VAL A 178 2.24 -0.31 -15.23
CA VAL A 178 2.81 -1.29 -14.27
C VAL A 178 1.72 -2.25 -13.78
N ILE A 179 0.54 -1.75 -13.40
CA ILE A 179 -0.58 -2.59 -12.96
C ILE A 179 -1.01 -3.56 -14.08
N LEU A 180 -1.12 -3.06 -15.32
CA LEU A 180 -1.48 -3.86 -16.48
C LEU A 180 -0.42 -4.91 -16.79
N PHE A 181 0.86 -4.58 -16.75
CA PHE A 181 1.96 -5.54 -16.88
C PHE A 181 1.78 -6.70 -15.88
N LEU A 182 1.64 -6.39 -14.59
CA LEU A 182 1.50 -7.43 -13.55
C LEU A 182 0.27 -8.31 -13.80
N LYS A 183 -0.87 -7.70 -14.16
CA LYS A 183 -2.10 -8.42 -14.51
C LYS A 183 -1.91 -9.31 -15.73
N LEU A 184 -1.38 -8.78 -16.83
CA LEU A 184 -1.21 -9.51 -18.08
C LEU A 184 -0.19 -10.65 -17.94
N THR A 185 0.90 -10.45 -17.20
CA THR A 185 1.83 -11.54 -16.82
C THR A 185 1.10 -12.62 -16.03
N SER A 186 0.28 -12.24 -15.04
CA SER A 186 -0.50 -13.22 -14.29
C SER A 186 -1.50 -13.97 -15.16
N TYR A 187 -2.12 -13.30 -16.13
CA TYR A 187 -3.05 -13.91 -17.08
C TYR A 187 -2.34 -14.93 -17.96
N ALA A 188 -1.19 -14.58 -18.55
CA ALA A 188 -0.39 -15.48 -19.37
C ALA A 188 0.10 -16.71 -18.57
N HIS A 189 0.69 -16.51 -17.40
CA HIS A 189 1.19 -17.59 -16.54
C HIS A 189 0.08 -18.57 -16.13
N THR A 190 -1.07 -18.03 -15.72
CA THR A 190 -2.17 -18.85 -15.22
C THR A 190 -2.81 -19.67 -16.34
N ASN A 191 -3.03 -19.07 -17.52
CA ASN A 191 -3.53 -19.82 -18.68
C ASN A 191 -2.52 -20.87 -19.15
N TYR A 192 -1.21 -20.58 -19.11
CA TYR A 192 -0.17 -21.58 -19.36
C TYR A 192 -0.28 -22.78 -18.42
N TRP A 193 -0.44 -22.56 -17.11
CA TRP A 193 -0.59 -23.65 -16.14
C TRP A 193 -1.83 -24.50 -16.40
N TYR A 194 -2.99 -23.88 -16.67
CA TYR A 194 -4.21 -24.62 -16.99
C TYR A 194 -4.09 -25.42 -18.29
N ARG A 195 -3.42 -24.86 -19.31
CA ARG A 195 -3.12 -25.57 -20.56
C ARG A 195 -2.25 -26.79 -20.31
N CYS A 196 -1.18 -26.68 -19.51
CA CYS A 196 -0.33 -27.82 -19.16
C CYS A 196 -1.07 -28.89 -18.34
N MET A 197 -1.95 -28.49 -17.42
CA MET A 197 -2.77 -29.42 -16.64
C MET A 197 -3.79 -30.17 -17.51
N ASN A 198 -4.45 -29.49 -18.45
CA ASN A 198 -5.46 -30.08 -19.33
C ASN A 198 -4.86 -31.15 -20.26
N THR A 199 -3.59 -30.99 -20.64
CA THR A 199 -2.84 -32.01 -21.41
C THR A 199 -2.52 -33.25 -20.56
N LYS A 200 -2.27 -33.09 -19.25
CA LYS A 200 -1.84 -34.18 -18.35
C LYS A 200 -2.99 -34.96 -17.70
N ASN A 201 -4.14 -34.35 -17.44
CA ASN A 201 -5.25 -34.97 -16.70
C ASN A 201 -6.59 -34.90 -17.46
N ARG A 202 -6.82 -35.84 -18.39
CA ARG A 202 -8.11 -35.97 -19.10
C ARG A 202 -9.29 -36.36 -18.21
N ASN A 203 -9.05 -36.90 -17.01
CA ASN A 203 -10.06 -37.58 -16.17
C ASN A 203 -10.65 -36.75 -15.00
N LEU A 204 -10.19 -35.50 -14.76
CA LEU A 204 -10.62 -34.69 -13.60
C LEU A 204 -11.66 -33.60 -13.94
N LYS A 205 -12.50 -33.83 -14.96
CA LYS A 205 -13.42 -32.82 -15.54
C LYS A 205 -14.67 -32.45 -14.71
N LYS A 206 -14.80 -32.79 -13.43
CA LYS A 206 -16.13 -32.79 -12.76
C LYS A 206 -16.44 -31.71 -11.71
N LYS A 207 -15.63 -30.66 -11.50
CA LYS A 207 -15.95 -29.66 -10.43
C LYS A 207 -15.84 -28.17 -10.73
N ALA A 208 -15.42 -27.74 -11.94
CA ALA A 208 -15.35 -26.31 -12.26
C ALA A 208 -16.28 -25.94 -13.43
N GLN A 209 -17.18 -24.97 -13.24
CA GLN A 209 -18.11 -24.49 -14.27
C GLN A 209 -17.39 -23.76 -15.42
N LEU A 210 -16.26 -23.08 -15.14
CA LEU A 210 -15.43 -22.43 -16.14
C LEU A 210 -14.10 -23.18 -16.29
N THR A 211 -13.80 -23.65 -17.50
CA THR A 211 -12.59 -24.39 -17.81
C THR A 211 -11.86 -23.78 -19.01
N TYR A 212 -10.55 -23.94 -19.07
CA TYR A 212 -9.78 -23.61 -20.27
C TYR A 212 -10.17 -24.56 -21.43
N PRO A 213 -10.46 -24.06 -22.64
CA PRO A 213 -10.26 -22.69 -23.15
C PRO A 213 -11.50 -21.76 -23.12
N HIS A 214 -12.61 -22.19 -22.51
CA HIS A 214 -13.88 -21.43 -22.49
C HIS A 214 -13.79 -20.12 -21.70
N ASN A 215 -12.78 -19.98 -20.84
CA ASN A 215 -12.51 -18.74 -20.11
C ASN A 215 -11.99 -17.59 -20.99
N LEU A 216 -11.48 -17.88 -22.19
CA LEU A 216 -10.87 -16.91 -23.08
C LEU A 216 -11.95 -16.06 -23.77
N THR A 217 -12.55 -15.13 -23.02
CA THR A 217 -13.49 -14.13 -23.54
C THR A 217 -13.00 -12.73 -23.17
N LEU A 218 -13.26 -11.74 -24.03
CA LEU A 218 -12.91 -10.35 -23.73
C LEU A 218 -13.61 -9.86 -22.46
N GLN A 219 -14.84 -10.31 -22.20
CA GLN A 219 -15.58 -9.97 -20.99
C GLN A 219 -14.85 -10.44 -19.72
N ASN A 220 -14.36 -11.69 -19.70
CA ASN A 220 -13.62 -12.21 -18.55
C ASN A 220 -12.29 -11.48 -18.36
N LEU A 221 -11.59 -11.19 -19.47
CA LEU A 221 -10.35 -10.44 -19.44
C LEU A 221 -10.55 -9.04 -18.88
N TYR A 222 -11.46 -8.24 -19.46
CA TYR A 222 -11.73 -6.89 -18.98
C TYR A 222 -12.26 -6.86 -17.55
N TYR A 223 -13.09 -7.85 -17.16
CA TYR A 223 -13.47 -8.01 -15.76
C TYR A 223 -12.23 -8.11 -14.84
N PHE A 224 -11.27 -8.97 -15.20
CA PHE A 224 -10.02 -9.08 -14.45
C PHE A 224 -9.17 -7.81 -14.49
N ILE A 225 -9.10 -7.12 -15.63
CA ILE A 225 -8.36 -5.86 -15.76
C ILE A 225 -8.86 -4.83 -14.74
N PHE A 226 -10.17 -4.69 -14.57
CA PHE A 226 -10.75 -3.75 -13.61
C PHE A 226 -10.87 -4.29 -12.18
N ALA A 227 -10.85 -5.60 -11.97
CA ALA A 227 -10.91 -6.19 -10.62
C ALA A 227 -9.71 -5.73 -9.77
N PRO A 228 -9.88 -5.43 -8.47
CA PRO A 228 -8.82 -4.91 -7.61
C PRO A 228 -7.87 -6.01 -7.11
N THR A 229 -7.39 -6.86 -8.02
CA THR A 229 -6.43 -7.94 -7.78
C THR A 229 -5.44 -8.03 -8.93
N LEU A 230 -4.22 -8.47 -8.65
CA LEU A 230 -3.17 -8.67 -9.65
C LEU A 230 -3.06 -10.14 -10.09
N CYS A 231 -3.65 -11.07 -9.33
CA CYS A 231 -3.64 -12.49 -9.63
C CYS A 231 -4.88 -12.88 -10.43
N TYR A 232 -4.69 -13.32 -11.66
CA TYR A 232 -5.75 -13.89 -12.49
C TYR A 232 -6.17 -15.26 -11.98
N GLU A 233 -7.47 -15.49 -11.94
CA GLU A 233 -8.11 -16.77 -11.64
C GLU A 233 -9.29 -16.97 -12.59
N LEU A 234 -9.65 -18.22 -12.87
CA LEU A 234 -10.77 -18.53 -13.77
C LEU A 234 -12.10 -18.03 -13.20
N GLN A 235 -12.26 -18.09 -11.88
CA GLN A 235 -13.48 -17.68 -11.20
C GLN A 235 -13.11 -16.87 -9.96
N PHE A 236 -13.62 -15.65 -9.91
CA PHE A 236 -13.45 -14.77 -8.77
C PHE A 236 -14.65 -14.87 -7.82
N PRO A 237 -14.45 -14.75 -6.51
CA PRO A 237 -15.56 -14.70 -5.55
C PRO A 237 -16.35 -13.40 -5.74
N ARG A 238 -17.68 -13.51 -5.81
CA ARG A 238 -18.60 -12.41 -6.11
C ARG A 238 -19.51 -12.05 -4.94
N THR A 239 -19.89 -10.79 -4.83
CA THR A 239 -20.91 -10.34 -3.87
C THR A 239 -22.32 -10.40 -4.46
N ASN A 240 -23.33 -10.61 -3.62
CA ASN A 240 -24.74 -10.65 -4.02
C ASN A 240 -25.30 -9.24 -4.26
N GLY A 241 -24.80 -8.55 -5.28
CA GLY A 241 -25.20 -7.19 -5.66
C GLY A 241 -24.33 -6.08 -5.06
N ARG A 242 -24.81 -4.84 -5.21
CA ARG A 242 -24.06 -3.59 -4.91
C ARG A 242 -24.76 -2.73 -3.87
N ARG A 243 -24.07 -2.44 -2.77
CA ARG A 243 -24.54 -1.59 -1.67
C ARG A 243 -24.30 -0.11 -1.98
N LYS A 244 -25.36 0.60 -2.37
CA LYS A 244 -25.27 2.00 -2.81
C LYS A 244 -24.73 2.94 -1.73
N SER A 245 -25.16 2.77 -0.48
CA SER A 245 -24.66 3.56 0.66
C SER A 245 -23.16 3.38 0.87
N PHE A 246 -22.65 2.15 0.68
CA PHE A 246 -21.23 1.86 0.76
C PHE A 246 -20.46 2.55 -0.36
N ILE A 247 -20.95 2.50 -1.61
CA ILE A 247 -20.36 3.19 -2.76
C ILE A 247 -20.27 4.69 -2.49
N VAL A 248 -21.39 5.34 -2.13
CA VAL A 248 -21.43 6.79 -1.85
C VAL A 248 -20.45 7.16 -0.74
N LYS A 249 -20.42 6.39 0.36
CA LYS A 249 -19.48 6.60 1.46
C LYS A 249 -18.03 6.51 1.00
N ARG A 250 -17.66 5.46 0.26
CA ARG A 250 -16.28 5.26 -0.23
C ARG A 250 -15.87 6.32 -1.26
N THR A 251 -16.79 6.75 -2.13
CA THR A 251 -16.56 7.83 -3.09
C THR A 251 -16.33 9.17 -2.38
N ALA A 252 -17.16 9.50 -1.38
CA ALA A 252 -16.99 10.72 -0.59
C ALA A 252 -15.65 10.71 0.17
N GLU A 253 -15.31 9.60 0.84
CA GLU A 253 -14.02 9.44 1.50
C GLU A 253 -12.84 9.60 0.54
N PHE A 254 -12.89 8.97 -0.64
CA PHE A 254 -11.85 9.10 -1.65
C PHE A 254 -11.68 10.54 -2.11
N GLY A 255 -12.77 11.25 -2.42
CA GLY A 255 -12.73 12.65 -2.85
C GLY A 255 -12.19 13.57 -1.75
N CYS A 256 -12.77 13.51 -0.55
CA CYS A 256 -12.37 14.37 0.57
C CYS A 256 -10.91 14.14 0.97
N LEU A 257 -10.46 12.89 1.12
CA LEU A 257 -9.08 12.59 1.53
C LEU A 257 -8.07 12.97 0.44
N THR A 258 -8.42 12.83 -0.85
CA THR A 258 -7.57 13.30 -1.94
C THR A 258 -7.37 14.81 -1.89
N LEU A 259 -8.44 15.59 -1.63
CA LEU A 259 -8.33 17.04 -1.46
C LEU A 259 -7.46 17.41 -0.25
N ILE A 260 -7.59 16.67 0.87
CA ILE A 260 -6.74 16.85 2.05
C ILE A 260 -5.27 16.55 1.73
N ILE A 261 -4.97 15.47 1.01
CA ILE A 261 -3.61 15.15 0.56
C ILE A 261 -3.03 16.30 -0.26
N ILE A 262 -3.78 16.82 -1.24
CA ILE A 262 -3.34 17.95 -2.08
C ILE A 262 -3.05 19.19 -1.21
N ALA A 263 -3.95 19.51 -0.28
CA ALA A 263 -3.77 20.65 0.63
C ALA A 263 -2.51 20.49 1.52
N LEU A 264 -2.31 19.32 2.11
CA LEU A 264 -1.13 19.02 2.93
C LEU A 264 0.17 19.09 2.10
N CYS A 265 0.16 18.59 0.86
CA CYS A 265 1.31 18.72 -0.04
C CYS A 265 1.63 20.20 -0.35
N GLN A 266 0.61 20.99 -0.70
CA GLN A 266 0.80 22.39 -1.11
C GLN A 266 1.23 23.29 0.06
N GLN A 267 0.70 23.06 1.25
CA GLN A 267 0.89 23.98 2.37
C GLN A 267 1.93 23.53 3.38
N TRP A 268 2.08 22.21 3.54
CA TRP A 268 3.05 21.68 4.47
C TRP A 268 4.33 21.28 3.73
N ILE A 269 4.25 20.40 2.72
CA ILE A 269 5.47 19.90 2.05
C ILE A 269 6.15 20.99 1.21
N ALA A 270 5.42 21.71 0.36
CA ALA A 270 6.05 22.61 -0.60
C ALA A 270 6.88 23.76 0.03
N PRO A 271 6.41 24.46 1.09
CA PRO A 271 7.23 25.47 1.75
C PRO A 271 8.45 24.89 2.47
N LEU A 272 8.30 23.73 3.12
CA LEU A 272 9.42 23.04 3.75
C LEU A 272 10.48 22.65 2.73
N LEU A 273 10.06 22.16 1.56
CA LEU A 273 10.98 21.77 0.52
C LEU A 273 11.77 22.96 0.01
N ARG A 274 11.09 24.08 -0.33
CA ARG A 274 11.75 25.33 -0.76
C ARG A 274 12.79 25.82 0.26
N ASN A 275 12.44 25.80 1.54
CA ASN A 275 13.34 26.22 2.63
C ASN A 275 14.45 25.21 2.96
N SER A 276 14.42 24.00 2.38
CA SER A 276 15.42 22.96 2.64
C SER A 276 16.49 22.90 1.56
N VAL A 277 16.22 23.42 0.37
CA VAL A 277 17.13 23.35 -0.79
C VAL A 277 18.51 23.95 -0.50
N GLU A 278 18.57 25.15 0.06
CA GLU A 278 19.81 25.88 0.34
C GLU A 278 20.73 25.17 1.38
N PRO A 279 20.21 24.62 2.49
CA PRO A 279 20.99 23.78 3.39
C PRO A 279 21.65 22.56 2.74
N PHE A 280 20.97 21.87 1.80
CA PHE A 280 21.53 20.68 1.17
C PHE A 280 22.71 21.00 0.24
N THR A 281 22.73 22.17 -0.39
CA THR A 281 23.86 22.58 -1.23
C THR A 281 25.12 22.91 -0.44
N THR A 282 24.99 23.27 0.84
CA THR A 282 26.13 23.59 1.73
C THR A 282 26.72 22.36 2.44
N MET A 283 26.19 21.16 2.21
CA MET A 283 26.62 19.87 2.81
C MET A 283 26.82 19.89 4.34
N ASN A 284 26.11 20.74 5.07
CA ASN A 284 26.14 20.71 6.54
C ASN A 284 25.28 19.54 7.06
N PHE A 285 25.93 18.45 7.47
CA PHE A 285 25.26 17.24 7.95
C PHE A 285 24.23 17.48 9.06
N SER A 286 24.50 18.41 9.99
CA SER A 286 23.58 18.71 11.09
C SER A 286 22.28 19.35 10.57
N LEU A 287 22.41 20.31 9.65
CA LEU A 287 21.27 20.94 9.00
C LEU A 287 20.52 19.94 8.11
N CYS A 288 21.20 19.06 7.39
CA CYS A 288 20.57 18.02 6.58
C CYS A 288 19.69 17.09 7.43
N ILE A 289 20.19 16.63 8.58
CA ILE A 289 19.41 15.80 9.51
C ILE A 289 18.19 16.57 10.03
N GLU A 290 18.36 17.83 10.43
CA GLU A 290 17.25 18.68 10.87
C GLU A 290 16.16 18.80 9.78
N ARG A 291 16.55 18.99 8.52
CA ARG A 291 15.60 19.09 7.39
C ARG A 291 14.91 17.76 7.10
N VAL A 292 15.62 16.63 7.14
CA VAL A 292 15.02 15.30 7.01
C VAL A 292 13.96 15.09 8.09
N LEU A 293 14.26 15.42 9.35
CA LEU A 293 13.33 15.24 10.46
C LEU A 293 12.09 16.13 10.33
N LYS A 294 12.27 17.39 9.91
CA LYS A 294 11.16 18.32 9.64
C LYS A 294 10.25 17.84 8.51
N LEU A 295 10.82 17.22 7.47
CA LEU A 295 10.05 16.67 6.34
C LEU A 295 9.42 15.30 6.66
N ALA A 296 10.00 14.53 7.59
CA ALA A 296 9.59 13.16 7.86
C ALA A 296 8.16 13.05 8.38
N VAL A 297 7.78 13.92 9.32
CA VAL A 297 6.42 13.92 9.92
C VAL A 297 5.33 14.17 8.86
N PRO A 298 5.34 15.28 8.11
CA PRO A 298 4.30 15.52 7.11
C PRO A 298 4.29 14.48 6.00
N ASN A 299 5.46 14.03 5.54
CA ASN A 299 5.55 12.99 4.52
C ASN A 299 4.90 11.68 5.01
N HIS A 300 5.18 11.27 6.25
CA HIS A 300 4.62 10.05 6.81
C HIS A 300 3.09 10.14 7.00
N ILE A 301 2.58 11.29 7.46
CA ILE A 301 1.14 11.52 7.59
C ILE A 301 0.46 11.43 6.22
N ILE A 302 1.00 12.11 5.20
CA ILE A 302 0.47 12.04 3.83
C ILE A 302 0.52 10.62 3.30
N TRP A 303 1.59 9.87 3.57
CA TRP A 303 1.72 8.47 3.17
C TRP A 303 0.63 7.59 3.81
N LEU A 304 0.35 7.75 5.11
CA LEU A 304 -0.72 7.00 5.80
C LEU A 304 -2.11 7.34 5.27
N ILE A 305 -2.39 8.64 5.02
CA ILE A 305 -3.66 9.06 4.42
C ILE A 305 -3.78 8.52 2.99
N SER A 306 -2.69 8.55 2.21
CA SER A 306 -2.64 8.02 0.85
C SER A 306 -2.85 6.50 0.84
N PHE A 307 -2.28 5.79 1.81
CA PHE A 307 -2.52 4.38 2.03
C PHE A 307 -4.00 4.09 2.25
N TYR A 308 -4.66 4.78 3.19
CA TYR A 308 -6.08 4.60 3.46
C TYR A 308 -6.94 4.97 2.24
N THR A 309 -6.62 6.08 1.57
CA THR A 309 -7.34 6.57 0.39
C THR A 309 -7.29 5.55 -0.74
N THR A 310 -6.12 4.96 -0.99
CA THR A 310 -5.90 4.02 -2.09
C THR A 310 -6.34 2.60 -1.73
N PHE A 311 -5.72 1.98 -0.72
CA PHE A 311 -5.90 0.56 -0.43
C PHE A 311 -7.20 0.26 0.31
N HIS A 312 -7.70 1.20 1.11
CA HIS A 312 -8.98 1.03 1.77
C HIS A 312 -10.12 1.62 0.93
N SER A 313 -10.14 2.92 0.67
CA SER A 313 -11.32 3.56 0.07
C SER A 313 -11.47 3.24 -1.42
N LEU A 314 -10.44 3.46 -2.23
CA LEU A 314 -10.49 3.25 -3.68
C LEU A 314 -10.63 1.77 -4.04
N LEU A 315 -9.81 0.87 -3.49
CA LEU A 315 -9.93 -0.55 -3.82
C LEU A 315 -11.25 -1.16 -3.37
N ASN A 316 -11.81 -0.75 -2.22
CA ASN A 316 -13.15 -1.19 -1.82
C ASN A 316 -14.26 -0.61 -2.70
N LEU A 317 -14.11 0.63 -3.17
CA LEU A 317 -15.03 1.23 -4.13
C LEU A 317 -15.03 0.42 -5.44
N ILE A 318 -13.85 0.16 -6.00
CA ILE A 318 -13.70 -0.66 -7.21
C ILE A 318 -14.24 -2.07 -6.97
N ALA A 319 -13.94 -2.69 -5.82
CA ALA A 319 -14.46 -4.01 -5.47
C ALA A 319 -15.99 -4.05 -5.43
N GLU A 320 -16.64 -3.04 -4.84
CA GLU A 320 -18.09 -2.96 -4.80
C GLU A 320 -18.70 -2.73 -6.19
N LEU A 321 -18.08 -1.88 -7.01
CA LEU A 321 -18.52 -1.62 -8.40
C LEU A 321 -18.42 -2.87 -9.28
N MET A 322 -17.35 -3.66 -9.08
CA MET A 322 -17.08 -4.90 -9.82
C MET A 322 -17.74 -6.14 -9.18
N GLU A 323 -18.46 -5.99 -8.06
CA GLU A 323 -19.01 -7.11 -7.28
C GLU A 323 -17.95 -8.13 -6.85
N PHE A 324 -16.72 -7.67 -6.60
CA PHE A 324 -15.60 -8.48 -6.14
C PHE A 324 -15.66 -8.66 -4.61
N ALA A 325 -15.67 -9.91 -4.16
CA ALA A 325 -15.85 -10.24 -2.75
C ALA A 325 -14.54 -10.34 -1.95
N ASP A 326 -13.41 -10.64 -2.58
CA ASP A 326 -12.11 -10.69 -1.89
C ASP A 326 -11.59 -9.28 -1.63
N ARG A 327 -11.85 -8.75 -0.43
CA ARG A 327 -11.52 -7.37 -0.04
C ARG A 327 -10.32 -7.27 0.88
N GLN A 328 -9.54 -8.35 0.99
CA GLN A 328 -8.35 -8.38 1.82
C GLN A 328 -7.16 -7.75 1.07
N PHE A 329 -7.18 -6.43 0.92
CA PHE A 329 -6.13 -5.68 0.22
C PHE A 329 -4.89 -5.43 1.09
N TYR A 330 -5.06 -5.47 2.40
CA TYR A 330 -4.01 -5.29 3.40
C TYR A 330 -4.37 -6.05 4.69
N LEU A 331 -3.37 -6.27 5.53
CA LEU A 331 -3.47 -6.85 6.88
C LEU A 331 -3.04 -5.79 7.91
N ASP A 332 -2.94 -6.16 9.19
CA ASP A 332 -2.56 -5.27 10.30
C ASP A 332 -1.06 -4.96 10.34
N PHE A 333 -0.52 -4.44 9.22
CA PHE A 333 0.90 -4.14 9.03
C PHE A 333 1.46 -3.16 10.08
N TRP A 334 0.61 -2.33 10.69
CA TRP A 334 1.00 -1.43 11.78
C TRP A 334 1.49 -2.18 13.04
N ASN A 335 1.04 -3.42 13.22
CA ASN A 335 1.49 -4.32 14.29
C ASN A 335 2.68 -5.19 13.87
N ALA A 336 3.25 -4.98 12.67
CA ALA A 336 4.34 -5.83 12.21
C ALA A 336 5.57 -5.69 13.11
N GLU A 337 6.00 -6.81 13.69
CA GLU A 337 7.17 -6.87 14.56
C GLU A 337 8.49 -6.95 13.78
N THR A 338 8.43 -7.30 12.50
CA THR A 338 9.60 -7.35 11.61
C THR A 338 9.30 -6.68 10.29
N LEU A 339 10.34 -6.18 9.63
CA LEU A 339 10.18 -5.53 8.34
C LEU A 339 9.69 -6.51 7.26
N ALA A 340 10.08 -7.78 7.33
CA ALA A 340 9.57 -8.80 6.43
C ALA A 340 8.06 -9.02 6.59
N LEU A 341 7.54 -8.96 7.82
CA LEU A 341 6.11 -9.09 8.07
C LEU A 341 5.36 -7.88 7.50
N PHE A 342 5.90 -6.67 7.67
CA PHE A 342 5.36 -5.45 7.05
C PHE A 342 5.21 -5.59 5.53
N TRP A 343 6.29 -6.00 4.82
CA TRP A 343 6.26 -6.14 3.36
C TRP A 343 5.28 -7.21 2.86
N LYS A 344 4.92 -8.18 3.69
CA LYS A 344 3.91 -9.22 3.37
C LYS A 344 2.47 -8.78 3.66
N THR A 345 2.27 -7.73 4.46
CA THR A 345 0.96 -7.37 5.03
C THR A 345 0.41 -6.04 4.52
N TRP A 346 1.27 -5.10 4.07
CA TRP A 346 0.82 -3.77 3.66
C TRP A 346 0.03 -3.76 2.34
N ASN A 347 0.49 -4.48 1.30
CA ASN A 347 -0.11 -4.51 -0.03
C ASN A 347 -0.24 -5.96 -0.50
N ILE A 348 -1.36 -6.58 -0.11
CA ILE A 348 -1.63 -7.99 -0.36
C ILE A 348 -1.75 -8.32 -1.85
N PRO A 349 -2.37 -7.49 -2.73
CA PRO A 349 -2.39 -7.76 -4.16
C PRO A 349 -0.99 -7.95 -4.78
N VAL A 350 -0.05 -7.04 -4.49
CA VAL A 350 1.34 -7.13 -4.99
C VAL A 350 2.08 -8.29 -4.31
N HIS A 351 1.91 -8.47 -3.00
CA HIS A 351 2.52 -9.58 -2.28
C HIS A 351 2.10 -10.95 -2.84
N ARG A 352 0.79 -11.16 -3.04
CA ARG A 352 0.25 -12.40 -3.63
C ARG A 352 0.78 -12.62 -5.04
N TRP A 353 0.88 -11.58 -5.85
CA TRP A 353 1.43 -11.66 -7.20
C TRP A 353 2.90 -12.09 -7.18
N ALA A 354 3.74 -11.40 -6.38
CA ALA A 354 5.16 -11.71 -6.27
C ALA A 354 5.40 -13.13 -5.72
N LEU A 355 4.58 -13.54 -4.73
CA LEU A 355 4.65 -14.88 -4.16
C LEU A 355 4.30 -15.95 -5.20
N ARG A 356 3.25 -15.74 -6.00
CA ARG A 356 2.71 -16.72 -6.95
C ARG A 356 3.54 -16.82 -8.24
N HIS A 357 4.06 -15.70 -8.74
CA HIS A 357 4.66 -15.63 -10.08
C HIS A 357 6.18 -15.53 -10.09
N ILE A 358 6.81 -15.18 -8.97
CA ILE A 358 8.28 -15.11 -8.85
C ILE A 358 8.76 -16.09 -7.77
N TYR A 359 8.37 -15.86 -6.51
CA TYR A 359 8.96 -16.57 -5.37
C TYR A 359 8.72 -18.08 -5.41
N ARG A 360 7.45 -18.52 -5.52
CA ARG A 360 7.12 -19.96 -5.54
C ARG A 360 7.75 -20.67 -6.74
N PRO A 361 7.62 -20.19 -8.00
CA PRO A 361 8.28 -20.83 -9.14
C PRO A 361 9.79 -20.98 -8.96
N MET A 362 10.49 -19.97 -8.44
CA MET A 362 11.93 -20.07 -8.17
C MET A 362 12.24 -21.14 -7.12
N VAL A 363 11.51 -21.16 -6.01
CA VAL A 363 11.71 -22.16 -4.95
C VAL A 363 11.40 -23.59 -5.46
N PHE A 364 10.35 -23.76 -6.27
CA PHE A 364 10.04 -25.04 -6.90
C PHE A 364 11.11 -25.51 -7.89
N ASN A 365 11.82 -24.57 -8.53
CA ASN A 365 12.94 -24.85 -9.42
C ASN A 365 14.29 -25.04 -8.68
N GLY A 366 14.27 -25.18 -7.35
CA GLY A 366 15.46 -25.51 -6.55
C GLY A 366 16.28 -24.31 -6.08
N PHE A 367 15.86 -23.08 -6.33
CA PHE A 367 16.54 -21.89 -5.79
C PHE A 367 16.32 -21.73 -4.29
N SER A 368 17.31 -21.17 -3.59
CA SER A 368 17.21 -20.89 -2.16
C SER A 368 16.12 -19.85 -1.85
N LYS A 369 15.53 -19.92 -0.65
CA LYS A 369 14.53 -18.95 -0.19
C LYS A 369 15.06 -17.50 -0.20
N MET A 370 16.36 -17.32 0.06
CA MET A 370 17.01 -16.01 0.02
C MET A 370 17.12 -15.50 -1.41
N ASN A 371 17.56 -16.34 -2.35
CA ASN A 371 17.68 -15.95 -3.76
C ASN A 371 16.31 -15.56 -4.34
N ALA A 372 15.26 -16.32 -4.01
CA ALA A 372 13.89 -16.01 -4.41
C ALA A 372 13.39 -14.70 -3.78
N ALA A 373 13.73 -14.42 -2.51
CA ALA A 373 13.40 -13.15 -1.87
C ALA A 373 14.13 -11.97 -2.52
N CYS A 374 15.45 -12.10 -2.76
CA CYS A 374 16.24 -11.08 -3.44
C CYS A 374 15.70 -10.77 -4.84
N ALA A 375 15.29 -11.79 -5.61
CA ALA A 375 14.68 -11.58 -6.91
C ALA A 375 13.36 -10.80 -6.85
N VAL A 376 12.50 -11.07 -5.85
CA VAL A 376 11.28 -10.30 -5.62
C VAL A 376 11.61 -8.83 -5.30
N PHE A 377 12.57 -8.58 -4.41
CA PHE A 377 13.00 -7.22 -4.07
C PHE A 377 13.63 -6.49 -5.27
N PHE A 378 14.41 -7.19 -6.09
CA PHE A 378 15.00 -6.64 -7.31
C PHE A 378 13.92 -6.18 -8.31
N VAL A 379 12.93 -7.02 -8.59
CA VAL A 379 11.80 -6.67 -9.48
C VAL A 379 10.98 -5.52 -8.87
N SER A 380 10.76 -5.53 -7.55
CA SER A 380 10.09 -4.43 -6.86
C SER A 380 10.89 -3.12 -6.98
N ALA A 381 12.21 -3.15 -6.75
CA ALA A 381 13.09 -1.99 -6.82
C ALA A 381 13.10 -1.38 -8.23
N PHE A 382 13.11 -2.23 -9.28
CA PHE A 382 12.97 -1.78 -10.67
C PHE A 382 11.68 -0.95 -10.88
N PHE A 383 10.53 -1.45 -10.43
CA PHE A 383 9.28 -0.71 -10.62
C PHE A 383 9.17 0.56 -9.78
N HIS A 384 9.76 0.59 -8.58
CA HIS A 384 9.80 1.82 -7.77
C HIS A 384 10.68 2.88 -8.43
N GLU A 385 11.87 2.50 -8.89
CA GLU A 385 12.75 3.39 -9.65
C GLU A 385 12.08 3.87 -10.95
N TYR A 386 11.42 2.97 -11.68
CA TYR A 386 10.68 3.30 -12.90
C TYR A 386 9.60 4.36 -12.64
N LEU A 387 8.80 4.19 -11.58
CA LEU A 387 7.71 5.12 -11.25
C LEU A 387 8.20 6.45 -10.68
N VAL A 388 9.38 6.51 -10.08
CA VAL A 388 9.95 7.77 -9.55
C VAL A 388 10.79 8.49 -10.61
N SER A 389 11.72 7.79 -11.24
CA SER A 389 12.77 8.39 -12.08
C SER A 389 12.29 8.77 -13.47
N VAL A 390 11.37 8.00 -14.07
CA VAL A 390 10.86 8.32 -15.42
C VAL A 390 10.02 9.61 -15.41
N PRO A 391 9.02 9.79 -14.52
CA PRO A 391 8.25 11.04 -14.49
C PRO A 391 9.07 12.26 -14.06
N LEU A 392 10.09 12.07 -13.24
CA LEU A 392 10.99 13.15 -12.81
C LEU A 392 12.09 13.45 -13.82
N HIS A 393 12.25 12.62 -14.85
CA HIS A 393 13.36 12.69 -15.80
C HIS A 393 14.75 12.58 -15.16
N MET A 394 14.89 11.79 -14.10
CA MET A 394 16.09 11.73 -13.27
C MET A 394 16.51 10.30 -12.92
N PHE A 395 17.47 9.74 -13.67
CA PHE A 395 18.00 8.40 -13.40
C PHE A 395 19.20 8.45 -12.43
N ARG A 396 18.90 8.46 -11.12
CA ARG A 396 19.92 8.49 -10.06
C ARG A 396 19.99 7.20 -9.23
N PHE A 397 19.05 6.26 -9.40
CA PHE A 397 18.99 4.97 -8.70
C PHE A 397 18.84 5.03 -7.18
N TRP A 398 18.45 6.18 -6.62
CA TRP A 398 18.25 6.33 -5.17
C TRP A 398 17.10 5.47 -4.66
N ALA A 399 15.95 5.46 -5.33
CA ALA A 399 14.81 4.65 -4.91
C ALA A 399 15.13 3.14 -5.01
N TYR A 400 15.83 2.74 -6.07
CA TYR A 400 16.32 1.37 -6.24
C TYR A 400 17.22 0.94 -5.07
N LEU A 401 18.23 1.74 -4.72
CA LEU A 401 19.16 1.44 -3.64
C LEU A 401 18.46 1.38 -2.28
N CYS A 402 17.55 2.33 -2.00
CA CYS A 402 16.77 2.33 -0.77
C CYS A 402 15.90 1.07 -0.62
N MET A 403 15.33 0.55 -1.72
CA MET A 403 14.57 -0.70 -1.72
C MET A 403 15.47 -1.92 -1.48
N MET A 404 16.66 -1.97 -2.08
CA MET A 404 17.61 -3.07 -1.86
C MET A 404 18.17 -3.07 -0.43
N ALA A 405 18.39 -1.88 0.15
CA ALA A 405 18.82 -1.73 1.55
C ALA A 405 17.80 -2.27 2.58
N GLN A 406 16.53 -2.46 2.18
CA GLN A 406 15.53 -3.11 3.04
C GLN A 406 15.84 -4.59 3.31
N ILE A 407 16.60 -5.28 2.44
CA ILE A 407 16.91 -6.71 2.64
C ILE A 407 17.82 -6.91 3.86
N PRO A 408 19.00 -6.24 3.98
CA PRO A 408 19.80 -6.29 5.21
C PRO A 408 19.01 -5.85 6.44
N LEU A 409 18.23 -4.78 6.35
CA LEU A 409 17.43 -4.28 7.46
C LEU A 409 16.38 -5.31 7.91
N SER A 410 15.78 -6.04 6.97
CA SER A 410 14.87 -7.13 7.26
C SER A 410 15.56 -8.25 8.02
N ILE A 411 16.75 -8.67 7.57
CA ILE A 411 17.55 -9.70 8.24
C ILE A 411 17.92 -9.25 9.66
N PHE A 412 18.26 -7.97 9.84
CA PHE A 412 18.55 -7.40 11.16
C PHE A 412 17.33 -7.48 12.09
N THR A 413 16.16 -7.03 11.65
CA THR A 413 14.94 -7.09 12.47
C THR A 413 14.52 -8.52 12.83
N GLU A 414 14.71 -9.48 11.92
CA GLU A 414 14.34 -10.88 12.15
C GLU A 414 15.37 -11.64 13.01
N LYS A 415 16.67 -11.52 12.71
CA LYS A 415 17.71 -12.34 13.35
C LYS A 415 18.29 -11.71 14.61
N VAL A 416 18.43 -10.39 14.63
CA VAL A 416 19.08 -9.67 15.74
C VAL A 416 18.05 -9.25 16.77
N LEU A 417 17.02 -8.50 16.36
CA LEU A 417 15.99 -8.01 17.27
C LEU A 417 14.96 -9.09 17.65
N LYS A 418 14.85 -10.15 16.85
CA LYS A 418 13.89 -11.26 17.04
C LYS A 418 12.43 -10.76 17.17
N GLY A 419 12.12 -9.65 16.51
CA GLY A 419 10.77 -9.04 16.53
C GLY A 419 10.43 -8.28 17.81
N GLY A 420 9.19 -8.44 18.28
CA GLY A 420 8.63 -7.74 19.43
C GLY A 420 8.47 -6.23 19.25
N ARG A 421 8.35 -5.52 20.39
CA ARG A 421 8.13 -4.07 20.42
C ARG A 421 9.28 -3.28 19.77
N LEU A 422 10.53 -3.69 20.01
CA LEU A 422 11.70 -3.02 19.41
C LEU A 422 11.73 -3.20 17.89
N GLY A 423 11.41 -4.39 17.39
CA GLY A 423 11.29 -4.62 15.95
C GLY A 423 10.19 -3.78 15.31
N ASN A 424 9.04 -3.61 15.98
CA ASN A 424 7.98 -2.70 15.53
C ASN A 424 8.42 -1.24 15.50
N ILE A 425 9.16 -0.76 16.51
CA ILE A 425 9.73 0.60 16.53
C ILE A 425 10.69 0.80 15.35
N VAL A 426 11.59 -0.16 15.10
CA VAL A 426 12.54 -0.07 13.97
C VAL A 426 11.82 -0.08 12.61
N MET A 427 10.75 -0.87 12.48
CA MET A 427 9.90 -0.86 11.28
C MET A 427 9.24 0.52 11.06
N TRP A 428 8.68 1.13 12.11
CA TRP A 428 8.10 2.47 11.99
C TRP A 428 9.15 3.54 11.67
N LEU A 429 10.31 3.48 12.32
CA LEU A 429 11.42 4.39 12.04
C LEU A 429 11.90 4.27 10.59
N SER A 430 11.97 3.06 10.03
CA SER A 430 12.37 2.88 8.62
C SER A 430 11.35 3.48 7.65
N LEU A 431 10.04 3.40 7.95
CA LEU A 431 8.99 4.02 7.13
C LEU A 431 8.98 5.54 7.26
N ILE A 432 9.20 6.07 8.46
CA ILE A 432 9.21 7.51 8.72
C ILE A 432 10.42 8.17 8.08
N LEU A 433 11.61 7.57 8.19
CA LEU A 433 12.87 8.18 7.73
C LEU A 433 13.28 7.79 6.30
N GLY A 434 12.90 6.59 5.84
CA GLY A 434 13.37 6.05 4.56
C GLY A 434 12.82 6.81 3.35
N GLN A 435 11.51 7.07 3.30
CA GLN A 435 10.89 7.77 2.17
C GLN A 435 11.31 9.24 2.04
N PRO A 436 11.31 10.07 3.12
CA PRO A 436 11.76 11.45 3.03
C PRO A 436 13.22 11.56 2.60
N LEU A 437 14.08 10.65 3.07
CA LEU A 437 15.48 10.62 2.66
C LEU A 437 15.59 10.40 1.14
N ALA A 438 14.85 9.45 0.59
CA ALA A 438 14.81 9.22 -0.87
C ALA A 438 14.31 10.46 -1.62
N ILE A 439 13.17 11.03 -1.22
CA ILE A 439 12.59 12.23 -1.84
C ILE A 439 13.59 13.39 -1.84
N LEU A 440 14.27 13.60 -0.72
CA LEU A 440 15.20 14.71 -0.55
C LEU A 440 16.46 14.56 -1.40
N MET A 441 16.96 13.33 -1.59
CA MET A 441 18.04 13.04 -2.53
C MET A 441 17.63 13.39 -3.98
N TYR A 442 16.41 13.01 -4.42
CA TYR A 442 15.92 13.41 -5.74
C TYR A 442 15.75 14.92 -5.87
N VAL A 443 15.22 15.60 -4.85
CA VAL A 443 15.02 17.06 -4.90
C VAL A 443 16.34 17.81 -4.90
N HIS A 444 17.31 17.37 -4.11
CA HIS A 444 18.66 17.92 -4.12
C HIS A 444 19.28 17.80 -5.52
N ASP A 445 19.28 16.60 -6.11
CA ASP A 445 19.88 16.37 -7.42
C ASP A 445 19.15 17.15 -8.53
N TRP A 446 17.83 17.36 -8.39
CA TRP A 446 17.03 18.19 -9.29
C TRP A 446 17.46 19.66 -9.21
N TYR A 447 17.63 20.18 -7.99
CA TYR A 447 18.03 21.55 -7.78
C TYR A 447 19.45 21.82 -8.29
N VAL A 448 20.40 20.94 -8.00
CA VAL A 448 21.78 21.04 -8.51
C VAL A 448 21.81 21.02 -10.04
N ALA A 449 20.95 20.21 -10.68
CA ALA A 449 20.85 20.15 -12.13
C ALA A 449 20.26 21.45 -12.74
N GLN A 450 19.35 22.13 -12.06
CA GLN A 450 18.75 23.37 -12.56
C GLN A 450 19.56 24.64 -12.25
N TYR A 451 20.36 24.64 -11.17
CA TYR A 451 21.14 25.80 -10.73
C TYR A 451 22.66 25.49 -10.61
N PRO A 452 23.34 25.16 -11.73
CA PRO A 452 24.74 24.71 -11.70
C PRO A 452 25.74 25.76 -11.22
N HIS A 453 25.42 27.06 -11.30
CA HIS A 453 26.32 28.15 -10.91
C HIS A 453 26.42 28.37 -9.38
N SER A 454 25.47 27.86 -8.59
CA SER A 454 25.51 27.91 -7.12
C SER A 454 26.61 27.01 -6.54
N SER A 455 26.95 25.93 -7.25
CA SER A 455 27.98 24.94 -6.85
C SER A 455 29.40 25.49 -6.95
N ASN A 456 29.65 26.49 -7.80
CA ASN A 456 31.00 27.04 -8.02
C ASN A 456 31.44 28.01 -6.92
N TYR A 457 30.52 28.55 -6.13
CA TYR A 457 30.85 29.45 -5.00
C TYR A 457 31.39 28.70 -3.78
N VAL A 458 31.06 27.40 -3.64
CA VAL A 458 31.51 26.59 -2.48
C VAL A 458 32.98 26.16 -2.64
N ASN A 459 33.45 25.95 -3.88
CA ASN A 459 34.86 25.59 -4.12
C ASN A 459 35.84 26.77 -4.05
N THR A 460 35.35 28.02 -4.02
CA THR A 460 36.20 29.22 -3.96
C THR A 460 36.36 29.80 -2.55
N THR A 461 35.63 29.31 -1.54
CA THR A 461 35.72 29.83 -0.16
C THR A 461 36.61 29.00 0.78
N THR A 462 37.24 27.92 0.30
CA THR A 462 38.24 27.13 1.06
C THR A 462 39.68 27.36 0.62
N GLN A 463 39.95 28.48 -0.04
CA GLN A 463 41.31 29.01 -0.22
C GLN A 463 41.34 30.46 0.27
N PHE A 464 41.37 30.66 1.59
CA PHE A 464 42.17 31.67 2.29
C PHE A 464 42.21 31.34 3.78
#